data_AF-A0A3G8CHM2-F1
#
_entry.id   AF-A0A3G8CHM2-F1
#
_cell.length_a   1.000
_cell.length_b   1.000
_cell.length_c   1.000
_cell.angle_alpha   90.00
_cell.angle_beta   90.00
_cell.angle_gamma   90.00
#
_symmetry.space_group_name_H-M   'P 1'
#
loop_
_entity.id
_entity.type
_entity.pdbx_description
1 polymer ?
#
loop_
_entity_poly.entity_id
_entity_poly.type
_entity_poly.pdbx_seq_one_letter_code
_entity_poly.pdbx_strand_id
1 'polypeptide(L)'
;MLDHRASQLTGLLLPLADRHLIVPNVAVAELIDFQRGEPASDAPPWYLRQVTWRDRQIPLISFEAVCGEASMTGERSRIVVLNALGGRPTLKFIALVIQGIPRSYKLDSELSYVDVPLCPLELAAVQVGEHVAKVPDLMGLEALLAESGLA
;
A
#
# COMPACT_ATOMS: atom_id res chain seq x y z
N MET A 1 -11.30 8.31 36.03
CA MET A 1 -11.57 9.19 34.88
C MET A 1 -10.50 8.87 33.85
N LEU A 2 -10.80 7.96 32.91
CA LEU A 2 -9.84 7.55 31.89
C LEU A 2 -9.78 8.66 30.84
N ASP A 3 -8.63 9.32 30.72
CA ASP A 3 -8.36 10.32 29.69
C ASP A 3 -8.59 9.70 28.31
N HIS A 4 -9.75 9.99 27.72
CA HIS A 4 -10.04 9.74 26.32
C HIS A 4 -9.32 10.82 25.49
N ARG A 5 -7.98 10.86 25.56
CA ARG A 5 -7.20 11.54 24.52
C ARG A 5 -7.40 10.72 23.27
N ALA A 6 -8.43 11.06 22.50
CA ALA A 6 -8.59 10.61 21.13
C ALA A 6 -7.27 10.92 20.42
N SER A 7 -6.43 9.90 20.26
CA SER A 7 -5.17 10.03 19.54
C SER A 7 -5.55 10.37 18.12
N GLN A 8 -5.34 11.63 17.70
CA GLN A 8 -5.54 12.02 16.32
C GLN A 8 -4.67 11.12 15.45
N LEU A 9 -5.31 10.21 14.71
CA LEU A 9 -4.62 9.27 13.84
C LEU A 9 -4.47 9.95 12.48
N THR A 10 -3.24 10.02 11.96
CA THR A 10 -3.00 10.55 10.62
C THR A 10 -2.90 9.39 9.63
N GLY A 11 -3.75 9.42 8.62
CA GLY A 11 -3.70 8.50 7.48
C GLY A 11 -3.10 9.16 6.24
N LEU A 12 -2.50 8.35 5.39
CA LEU A 12 -2.06 8.74 4.05
C LEU A 12 -2.95 8.07 3.00
N LEU A 13 -3.65 8.90 2.23
CA LEU A 13 -4.45 8.47 1.10
C LEU A 13 -3.53 8.27 -0.10
N LEU A 14 -3.37 7.02 -0.53
CA LEU A 14 -2.54 6.60 -1.64
C LEU A 14 -3.42 6.48 -2.90
N PRO A 15 -3.21 7.33 -3.93
CA PRO A 15 -3.96 7.21 -5.17
C PRO A 15 -3.45 6.01 -5.97
N LEU A 16 -4.34 5.08 -6.32
CA LEU A 16 -4.09 4.04 -7.33
C LEU A 16 -4.72 4.43 -8.66
N ALA A 17 -4.64 3.55 -9.66
CA ALA A 17 -5.25 3.79 -10.96
C ALA A 17 -6.79 3.89 -10.90
N ASP A 18 -7.39 3.02 -10.09
CA ASP A 18 -8.83 2.74 -10.07
C ASP A 18 -9.51 3.13 -8.74
N ARG A 19 -8.73 3.20 -7.65
CA ARG A 19 -9.22 3.45 -6.28
C ARG A 19 -8.20 4.25 -5.47
N HIS A 20 -8.53 4.49 -4.20
CA HIS A 20 -7.58 5.03 -3.23
C HIS A 20 -7.40 4.03 -2.10
N LEU A 21 -6.18 3.89 -1.60
CA LEU A 21 -5.90 3.19 -0.34
C LEU A 21 -5.74 4.21 0.79
N ILE A 22 -6.11 3.85 2.01
CA ILE A 22 -5.78 4.61 3.21
C ILE A 22 -4.90 3.76 4.11
N VAL A 23 -3.71 4.27 4.44
CA VAL A 23 -2.77 3.60 5.36
C VAL A 23 -2.41 4.51 6.52
N PRO A 24 -2.06 3.98 7.70
CA PRO A 24 -1.48 4.79 8.77
C PRO A 24 -0.21 5.47 8.28
N ASN A 25 0.01 6.74 8.65
CA ASN A 25 1.24 7.45 8.25
C ASN A 25 2.52 6.72 8.67
N VAL A 26 2.48 6.02 9.81
CA VAL A 26 3.61 5.22 10.33
C VAL A 26 3.94 3.98 9.49
N ALA A 27 2.98 3.50 8.66
CA ALA A 27 3.23 2.39 7.76
C ALA A 27 4.10 2.82 6.57
N VAL A 28 4.15 4.10 6.22
CA VAL A 28 4.94 4.61 5.11
C VAL A 28 6.33 5.00 5.58
N ALA A 29 7.36 4.41 4.97
CA ALA A 29 8.76 4.72 5.21
C ALA A 29 9.25 5.86 4.32
N GLU A 30 8.89 5.85 3.04
CA GLU A 30 9.35 6.84 2.06
C GLU A 30 8.45 6.88 0.82
N LEU A 31 8.40 8.04 0.16
CA LEU A 31 7.87 8.18 -1.20
C LEU A 31 9.03 8.49 -2.13
N ILE A 32 9.23 7.66 -3.15
CA ILE A 32 10.33 7.80 -4.11
C ILE A 32 9.80 7.87 -5.54
N ASP A 33 10.63 8.39 -6.44
CA ASP A 33 10.32 8.40 -7.86
C ASP A 33 10.23 6.99 -8.43
N PHE A 34 9.41 6.83 -9.46
CA PHE A 34 9.26 5.55 -10.13
C PHE A 34 10.56 5.16 -10.84
N GLN A 35 11.17 4.08 -10.38
CA GLN A 35 12.40 3.54 -10.95
C GLN A 35 12.04 2.62 -12.12
N ARG A 36 12.28 3.05 -13.36
CA ARG A 36 12.07 2.18 -14.54
C ARG A 36 13.02 0.97 -14.49
N GLY A 37 12.52 -0.17 -14.96
CA GLY A 37 13.29 -1.40 -15.01
C GLY A 37 12.52 -2.51 -15.71
N GLU A 38 13.23 -3.58 -16.06
CA GLU A 38 12.63 -4.74 -16.71
C GLU A 38 11.58 -5.39 -15.80
N PRO A 39 10.38 -5.70 -16.31
CA PRO A 39 9.39 -6.48 -15.59
C PRO A 39 9.92 -7.88 -15.24
N ALA A 40 9.43 -8.46 -14.17
CA ALA A 40 9.69 -9.86 -13.86
C ALA A 40 9.06 -10.79 -14.91
N SER A 41 9.86 -11.66 -15.54
CA SER A 41 9.41 -12.56 -16.61
C SER A 41 8.65 -13.80 -16.11
N ASP A 42 8.89 -14.21 -14.86
CA ASP A 42 8.38 -15.47 -14.28
C ASP A 42 7.80 -15.24 -12.87
N ALA A 43 7.04 -14.16 -12.69
CA ALA A 43 6.39 -13.83 -11.44
C ALA A 43 4.89 -13.63 -11.62
N PRO A 44 4.10 -13.74 -10.55
CA PRO A 44 2.69 -13.40 -10.60
C PRO A 44 2.48 -11.96 -11.08
N PRO A 45 1.36 -11.64 -11.78
CA PRO A 45 1.13 -10.31 -12.37
C PRO A 45 1.18 -9.14 -11.39
N TRP A 46 0.94 -9.41 -10.10
CA TRP A 46 1.02 -8.41 -9.04
C TRP A 46 2.45 -8.06 -8.62
N TYR A 47 3.43 -8.89 -8.93
CA TYR A 47 4.84 -8.62 -8.66
C TYR A 47 5.48 -7.98 -9.89
N LEU A 48 5.90 -6.72 -9.76
CA LEU A 48 6.46 -5.99 -10.89
C LEU A 48 7.94 -6.31 -11.09
N ARG A 49 8.74 -6.17 -10.03
CA ARG A 49 10.20 -6.42 -9.99
C ARG A 49 10.76 -6.11 -8.60
N GLN A 50 12.06 -6.35 -8.40
CA GLN A 50 12.82 -5.71 -7.32
C GLN A 50 13.15 -4.25 -7.67
N VAL A 51 13.20 -3.37 -6.66
CA VAL A 51 13.72 -2.01 -6.78
C VAL A 51 14.75 -1.71 -5.72
N THR A 52 15.68 -0.80 -6.02
CA THR A 52 16.72 -0.41 -5.08
C THR A 52 16.24 0.74 -4.20
N TRP A 53 16.25 0.55 -2.89
CA TRP A 53 15.94 1.61 -1.92
C TRP A 53 16.95 1.57 -0.76
N ARG A 54 17.67 2.68 -0.56
CA ARG A 54 18.73 2.82 0.47
C ARG A 54 19.71 1.63 0.48
N ASP A 55 20.25 1.30 -0.71
CA ASP A 55 21.16 0.18 -0.95
C ASP A 55 20.59 -1.22 -0.68
N ARG A 56 19.26 -1.35 -0.60
CA ARG A 56 18.55 -2.63 -0.42
C ARG A 56 17.67 -2.93 -1.61
N GLN A 57 17.58 -4.19 -1.99
CA GLN A 57 16.56 -4.67 -2.91
C GLN A 57 15.27 -4.91 -2.12
N ILE A 58 14.17 -4.33 -2.59
CA ILE A 58 12.84 -4.52 -2.00
C ILE A 58 11.83 -4.86 -3.11
N PRO A 59 10.83 -5.70 -2.81
CA PRO A 59 9.84 -6.10 -3.80
C PRO A 59 8.90 -4.93 -4.12
N LEU A 60 8.78 -4.60 -5.41
CA LEU A 60 7.79 -3.66 -5.94
C LEU A 60 6.59 -4.42 -6.49
N ILE A 61 5.41 -4.10 -5.99
CA ILE A 61 4.15 -4.75 -6.35
C ILE A 61 3.08 -3.73 -6.77
N SER A 62 2.11 -4.18 -7.56
CA SER A 62 0.87 -3.45 -7.85
C SER A 62 -0.25 -4.03 -7.02
N PHE A 63 -0.85 -3.19 -6.18
CA PHE A 63 -1.99 -3.58 -5.36
C PHE A 63 -3.22 -3.86 -6.23
N GLU A 64 -3.42 -3.09 -7.31
CA GLU A 64 -4.49 -3.32 -8.29
C GLU A 64 -4.43 -4.75 -8.83
N ALA A 65 -3.24 -5.20 -9.24
CA ALA A 65 -3.03 -6.54 -9.76
C ALA A 65 -3.18 -7.65 -8.70
N VAL A 66 -2.96 -7.36 -7.41
CA VAL A 66 -3.33 -8.32 -6.35
C VAL A 66 -4.84 -8.50 -6.28
N CYS A 67 -5.60 -7.43 -6.53
CA CYS A 67 -7.06 -7.47 -6.62
C CYS A 67 -7.59 -7.95 -7.98
N GLY A 68 -6.73 -8.38 -8.91
CA GLY A 68 -7.11 -8.87 -10.24
C GLY A 68 -7.29 -7.79 -11.31
N GLU A 69 -6.97 -6.53 -11.00
CA GLU A 69 -7.06 -5.41 -11.93
C GLU A 69 -5.73 -5.18 -12.67
N ALA A 70 -5.76 -4.41 -13.76
CA ALA A 70 -4.53 -4.10 -14.49
C ALA A 70 -3.64 -3.12 -13.71
N SER A 71 -2.38 -3.50 -13.49
CA SER A 71 -1.36 -2.57 -12.99
C SER A 71 -1.11 -1.46 -14.01
N MET A 72 -1.17 -0.20 -13.58
CA MET A 72 -0.77 0.94 -14.42
C MET A 72 0.57 1.52 -13.99
N THR A 73 1.47 1.68 -14.96
CA THR A 73 2.73 2.42 -14.76
C THR A 73 2.88 3.49 -15.84
N GLY A 74 3.23 4.72 -15.44
CA GLY A 74 3.38 5.86 -16.34
C GLY A 74 4.13 7.02 -15.70
N GLU A 75 4.06 8.20 -16.31
CA GLU A 75 4.81 9.40 -15.84
C GLU A 75 4.39 9.88 -14.44
N ARG A 76 3.13 9.65 -14.07
CA ARG A 76 2.60 10.00 -12.75
C ARG A 76 2.91 8.95 -11.68
N SER A 77 3.46 7.80 -12.07
CA SER A 77 3.72 6.74 -11.12
C SER A 77 4.76 7.19 -10.10
N ARG A 78 4.54 6.79 -8.86
CA ARG A 78 5.47 6.93 -7.74
C ARG A 78 5.53 5.59 -7.03
N ILE A 79 6.55 5.42 -6.21
CA ILE A 79 6.71 4.24 -5.39
C ILE A 79 6.59 4.68 -3.93
N VAL A 80 5.66 4.09 -3.19
CA VAL A 80 5.61 4.23 -1.74
C VAL A 80 6.26 3.00 -1.12
N VAL A 81 7.26 3.24 -0.28
CA VAL A 81 7.92 2.20 0.51
C VAL A 81 7.18 2.10 1.84
N LEU A 82 6.76 0.90 2.18
CA LEU A 82 6.05 0.57 3.41
C LEU A 82 6.95 -0.22 4.36
N ASN A 83 6.81 0.08 5.65
CA ASN A 83 7.38 -0.74 6.72
C ASN A 83 6.62 -2.07 6.78
N ALA A 84 7.33 -3.20 6.69
CA ALA A 84 6.73 -4.49 6.95
C ALA A 84 6.40 -4.63 8.46
N LEU A 85 5.18 -5.07 8.76
CA LEU A 85 4.63 -5.18 10.11
C LEU A 85 4.77 -6.61 10.67
N GLY A 86 4.97 -7.61 9.82
CA GLY A 86 4.99 -9.03 10.17
C GLY A 86 6.26 -9.53 10.85
N GLY A 87 7.25 -8.67 11.12
CA GLY A 87 8.45 -9.00 11.89
C GLY A 87 9.38 -10.04 11.22
N ARG A 88 9.22 -10.29 9.92
CA ARG A 88 10.00 -11.28 9.17
C ARG A 88 11.45 -10.78 9.00
N PRO A 89 12.48 -11.61 9.25
CA PRO A 89 13.88 -11.15 9.17
C PRO A 89 14.28 -10.69 7.76
N THR A 90 13.74 -11.35 6.73
CA THR A 90 14.05 -11.13 5.32
C THR A 90 13.23 -10.00 4.71
N LEU A 91 11.96 -9.89 5.10
CA LEU A 91 11.03 -8.88 4.58
C LEU A 91 10.83 -7.75 5.59
N LYS A 92 11.65 -6.70 5.49
CA LYS A 92 11.53 -5.51 6.35
C LYS A 92 10.76 -4.36 5.70
N PHE A 93 10.70 -4.36 4.37
CA PHE A 93 10.11 -3.28 3.58
C PHE A 93 9.51 -3.87 2.32
N ILE A 94 8.38 -3.30 1.89
CA ILE A 94 7.73 -3.61 0.62
C ILE A 94 7.46 -2.30 -0.11
N ALA A 95 7.38 -2.33 -1.42
CA ALA A 95 7.11 -1.16 -2.24
C ALA A 95 5.81 -1.33 -3.03
N LEU A 96 4.93 -0.32 -3.01
CA LEU A 96 3.76 -0.25 -3.87
C LEU A 96 3.94 0.81 -4.95
N VAL A 97 3.53 0.50 -6.18
CA VAL A 97 3.31 1.54 -7.18
C VAL A 97 2.00 2.29 -6.89
N ILE A 98 2.04 3.62 -6.98
CA ILE A 98 0.89 4.52 -6.80
C ILE A 98 0.86 5.57 -7.92
N GLN A 99 -0.27 6.25 -8.12
CA GLN A 99 -0.50 7.24 -9.17
C GLN A 99 -0.53 8.68 -8.62
N GLY A 100 0.66 9.20 -8.30
CA GLY A 100 0.84 10.58 -7.84
C GLY A 100 1.26 10.66 -6.38
N ILE A 101 1.04 11.82 -5.77
CA ILE A 101 1.50 12.13 -4.42
C ILE A 101 0.41 11.78 -3.40
N PRO A 102 0.74 11.00 -2.34
CA PRO A 102 -0.16 10.74 -1.23
C PRO A 102 -0.65 12.02 -0.56
N ARG A 103 -1.89 11.99 -0.07
CA ARG A 103 -2.48 13.11 0.68
C ARG A 103 -2.66 12.72 2.14
N SER A 104 -2.29 13.63 3.04
CA SER A 104 -2.47 13.43 4.48
C SER A 104 -3.88 13.81 4.91
N TYR A 105 -4.53 12.92 5.66
CA TYR A 105 -5.84 13.13 6.24
C TYR A 105 -5.79 12.86 7.75
N LYS A 106 -6.48 13.70 8.51
CA LYS A 106 -6.77 13.41 9.91
C LYS A 106 -7.94 12.43 9.94
N LEU A 107 -7.72 11.27 10.53
CA LEU A 107 -8.75 10.27 10.75
C LEU A 107 -9.39 10.55 12.11
N ASP A 108 -10.71 10.60 12.09
CA ASP A 108 -11.57 10.57 13.25
C ASP A 108 -11.47 9.21 13.96
N SER A 109 -11.78 9.19 15.25
CA SER A 109 -11.86 7.95 16.03
C SER A 109 -12.98 7.01 15.54
N GLU A 110 -13.93 7.55 14.78
CA GLU A 110 -15.06 6.83 14.21
C GLU A 110 -14.98 6.92 12.68
N LEU A 111 -14.19 6.03 12.07
CA LEU A 111 -14.15 5.94 10.61
C LEU A 111 -15.54 5.58 10.07
N SER A 112 -15.98 6.33 9.07
CA SER A 112 -17.24 6.05 8.36
C SER A 112 -17.06 4.88 7.39
N TYR A 113 -17.40 3.67 7.82
CA TYR A 113 -17.35 2.47 6.97
C TYR A 113 -18.39 2.55 5.85
N VAL A 114 -17.99 2.07 4.67
CA VAL A 114 -18.81 2.04 3.47
C VAL A 114 -18.95 0.59 3.02
N ASP A 115 -20.18 0.15 2.75
CA ASP A 115 -20.46 -1.19 2.25
C ASP A 115 -20.31 -1.22 0.73
N VAL A 116 -19.16 -1.71 0.27
CA VAL A 116 -18.83 -1.90 -1.15
C VAL A 116 -18.05 -3.20 -1.30
N PRO A 117 -18.08 -3.85 -2.48
CA PRO A 117 -17.28 -5.02 -2.75
C PRO A 117 -15.80 -4.79 -2.43
N LEU A 118 -15.22 -5.74 -1.69
CA LEU A 118 -13.82 -5.74 -1.29
C LEU A 118 -13.07 -6.84 -2.05
N CYS A 119 -11.84 -6.53 -2.46
CA CYS A 119 -10.91 -7.56 -2.93
C CYS A 119 -10.30 -8.33 -1.72
N PRO A 120 -9.67 -9.50 -1.92
CA PRO A 120 -9.17 -10.32 -0.80
C PRO A 120 -8.18 -9.63 0.15
N LEU A 121 -7.40 -8.64 -0.32
CA LEU A 121 -6.49 -7.85 0.51
C LEU A 121 -7.05 -6.46 0.88
N GLU A 122 -8.36 -6.24 0.75
CA GLU A 122 -9.04 -5.07 1.28
C GLU A 122 -9.82 -5.48 2.54
N LEU A 123 -9.43 -4.93 3.69
CA LEU A 123 -10.07 -5.22 4.98
C LEU A 123 -11.39 -4.48 5.17
N ALA A 124 -11.49 -3.27 4.60
CA ALA A 124 -12.64 -2.41 4.71
C ALA A 124 -12.62 -1.34 3.60
N ALA A 125 -13.76 -0.67 3.42
CA ALA A 125 -13.83 0.62 2.75
C ALA A 125 -14.33 1.68 3.73
N VAL A 126 -13.74 2.87 3.68
CA VAL A 126 -14.09 3.99 4.56
C VAL A 126 -14.18 5.30 3.76
N GLN A 127 -15.04 6.20 4.19
CA GLN A 127 -15.11 7.55 3.67
C GLN A 127 -13.98 8.40 4.27
N VAL A 128 -13.15 9.00 3.43
CA VAL A 128 -12.03 9.88 3.81
C VAL A 128 -12.09 11.15 2.98
N GLY A 129 -12.56 12.24 3.59
CA GLY A 129 -12.89 13.46 2.84
C GLY A 129 -13.93 13.16 1.76
N GLU A 130 -13.61 13.49 0.51
CA GLU A 130 -14.46 13.25 -0.66
C GLU A 130 -14.26 11.85 -1.30
N HIS A 131 -13.35 11.02 -0.76
CA HIS A 131 -12.97 9.75 -1.37
C HIS A 131 -13.50 8.56 -0.56
N VAL A 132 -13.99 7.54 -1.25
CA VAL A 132 -14.10 6.18 -0.67
C VAL A 132 -12.72 5.53 -0.81
N ALA A 133 -12.08 5.25 0.33
CA ALA A 133 -10.76 4.65 0.40
C ALA A 133 -10.82 3.22 0.93
N LYS A 134 -9.94 2.36 0.44
CA LYS A 134 -9.82 0.97 0.87
C LYS A 134 -8.73 0.85 1.93
N VAL A 135 -9.00 0.09 2.98
CA VAL A 135 -8.01 -0.24 4.01
C VAL A 135 -7.30 -1.53 3.56
N PRO A 136 -6.01 -1.47 3.17
CA PRO A 136 -5.31 -2.65 2.69
C PRO A 136 -4.90 -3.57 3.84
N ASP A 137 -4.94 -4.88 3.61
CA ASP A 137 -4.31 -5.88 4.48
C ASP A 137 -2.81 -5.95 4.20
N LEU A 138 -2.05 -5.10 4.91
CA LEU A 138 -0.59 -5.07 4.78
C LEU A 138 0.07 -6.38 5.24
N MET A 139 -0.49 -7.05 6.25
CA MET A 139 0.05 -8.32 6.74
C MET A 139 -0.22 -9.45 5.73
N GLY A 140 -1.42 -9.48 5.14
CA GLY A 140 -1.77 -10.40 4.07
C GLY A 140 -0.88 -10.21 2.83
N LEU A 141 -0.55 -8.95 2.49
CA LEU A 141 0.38 -8.62 1.41
C LEU A 141 1.79 -9.14 1.66
N GLU A 142 2.30 -9.01 2.89
CA GLU A 142 3.58 -9.59 3.31
C GLU A 142 3.58 -11.12 3.29
N ALA A 143 2.48 -11.74 3.71
CA ALA A 143 2.33 -13.19 3.66
C ALA A 143 2.34 -13.69 2.21
N LEU A 144 1.61 -13.01 1.31
CA LEU A 144 1.57 -13.32 -0.12
C LEU A 144 2.97 -13.31 -0.75
N LEU A 145 3.78 -12.28 -0.43
CA LEU A 145 5.17 -12.19 -0.89
C LEU A 145 6.02 -13.34 -0.37
N ALA A 146 5.90 -13.68 0.92
CA ALA A 146 6.68 -14.74 1.54
C ALA A 146 6.31 -16.14 0.99
N GLU A 147 5.02 -16.42 0.84
CA GLU A 147 4.52 -17.69 0.30
C GLU A 147 4.89 -17.89 -1.17
N SER A 148 5.03 -16.80 -1.92
CA SER A 148 5.45 -16.83 -3.31
C SER A 148 6.98 -16.89 -3.49
N GLY A 149 7.75 -16.84 -2.40
CA GLY A 149 9.22 -16.81 -2.46
C GLY A 149 9.81 -15.51 -3.02
N LEU A 150 9.05 -14.40 -2.94
CA LEU A 150 9.39 -13.09 -3.51
C LEU A 150 9.72 -12.03 -2.42
N ALA A 151 9.87 -12.50 -1.18
CA ALA A 151 10.18 -11.70 0.01
C ALA A 151 11.67 -11.39 0.18
#